data_AF-A0A1A3H139-F1
#
_entry.id   AF-A0A1A3H139-F1
#
_cell.length_a   1.000
_cell.length_b   1.000
_cell.length_c   1.000
_cell.angle_alpha   90.00
_cell.angle_beta   90.00
_cell.angle_gamma   90.00
#
_symmetry.space_group_name_H-M   'P 1'
#
loop_
_entity.id
_entity.type
_entity.pdbx_description
1 polymer ?
#
loop_
_entity_poly.entity_id
_entity_poly.type
_entity_poly.pdbx_seq_one_letter_code
_entity_poly.pdbx_strand_id
1 'polypeptide(L)'
;MAQNDEAVVIATQGFLFTAPPGTPAPTPDELEATTPETFGAQVLHVALSGTPDTFKLTVAAVSTPDLDADATPEAVQAALEALAGVGVGNVVVTAGDMDGYDVAVVGSKQGSTLTITGTATGGTTPSVTVSQLKAPNGWRPVGHTSADDLPEFGFDGGDPEVKRTWQNSALREVEGDPPADFVTVKLAQFDKNSLELYYGENASTTSGVFGVAGGKTPTNEKAFLVIIVDGPLKIGFYAPKASIRRDDSISLATDDFGTLPIKATFLKLPGRRMFDWIHKKLFA
;
A
#
# COMPACT_ATOMS: atom_id res chain seq x y z
N MET A 1 -13.02 35.62 -7.50
CA MET A 1 -12.38 34.31 -7.25
C MET A 1 -11.99 33.77 -8.61
N ALA A 2 -10.70 33.74 -8.93
CA ALA A 2 -10.25 33.18 -10.20
C ALA A 2 -10.55 31.68 -10.21
N GLN A 3 -11.08 31.17 -11.32
CA GLN A 3 -11.22 29.72 -11.50
C GLN A 3 -9.80 29.14 -11.52
N ASN A 4 -9.54 28.17 -10.65
CA ASN A 4 -8.29 27.42 -10.65
C ASN A 4 -8.54 26.15 -11.46
N ASP A 5 -8.17 26.17 -12.74
CA ASP A 5 -8.37 25.03 -13.63
C ASP A 5 -7.56 23.80 -13.17
N GLU A 6 -6.50 23.97 -12.37
CA GLU A 6 -5.75 22.87 -11.74
C GLU A 6 -6.51 22.19 -10.58
N ALA A 7 -7.63 22.77 -10.11
CA ALA A 7 -8.46 22.19 -9.05
C ALA A 7 -9.53 21.22 -9.58
N VAL A 8 -9.60 21.04 -10.90
CA VAL A 8 -10.46 20.04 -11.54
C VAL A 8 -9.61 18.80 -11.83
N VAL A 9 -9.94 17.68 -11.19
CA VAL A 9 -9.15 16.45 -11.24
C VAL A 9 -10.01 15.36 -11.85
N ILE A 10 -9.49 14.71 -12.88
CA ILE A 10 -10.04 13.47 -13.43
C ILE A 10 -9.23 12.33 -12.83
N ALA A 11 -9.82 11.60 -11.87
CA ALA A 11 -9.18 10.46 -11.24
C ALA A 11 -8.90 9.35 -12.28
N THR A 12 -7.75 9.44 -12.93
CA THR A 12 -7.35 8.52 -14.00
C THR A 12 -6.76 7.25 -13.40
N GLN A 13 -6.05 7.36 -12.27
CA GLN A 13 -5.54 6.24 -11.49
C GLN A 13 -5.66 6.53 -9.99
N GLY A 14 -5.95 5.50 -9.19
CA GLY A 14 -6.03 5.58 -7.74
C GLY A 14 -5.21 4.45 -7.10
N PHE A 15 -4.36 4.79 -6.14
CA PHE A 15 -3.55 3.84 -5.39
C PHE A 15 -3.93 3.92 -3.92
N LEU A 16 -4.29 2.78 -3.34
CA LEU A 16 -4.69 2.69 -1.94
C LEU A 16 -3.62 2.00 -1.13
N PHE A 17 -3.31 2.56 0.04
CA PHE A 17 -2.31 2.06 0.95
C PHE A 17 -2.84 1.96 2.38
N THR A 18 -2.37 0.95 3.10
CA THR A 18 -2.58 0.79 4.53
C THR A 18 -1.25 0.66 5.26
N ALA A 19 -1.22 1.10 6.51
CA ALA A 19 -0.06 1.00 7.39
C ALA A 19 -0.52 0.81 8.85
N PRO A 20 0.39 0.50 9.80
CA PRO A 20 0.06 0.56 11.22
C PRO A 20 -0.53 1.93 11.61
N PRO A 21 -1.47 2.00 12.58
CA PRO A 21 -2.00 3.28 13.05
C PRO A 21 -0.90 4.26 13.49
N GLY A 22 -1.02 5.52 13.08
CA GLY A 22 -0.06 6.57 13.43
C GLY A 22 1.18 6.63 12.52
N THR A 23 1.33 5.77 11.51
CA THR A 23 2.37 5.92 10.48
C THR A 23 2.28 7.32 9.84
N PRO A 24 3.37 8.09 9.75
CA PRO A 24 3.36 9.42 9.13
C PRO A 24 2.92 9.40 7.66
N ALA A 25 2.22 10.46 7.25
CA ALA A 25 1.90 10.70 5.84
C ALA A 25 3.16 11.09 5.05
N PRO A 26 3.20 10.85 3.73
CA PRO A 26 4.20 11.47 2.87
C PRO A 26 4.09 12.99 2.90
N THR A 27 5.22 13.68 2.80
CA THR A 27 5.24 15.14 2.59
C THR A 27 4.72 15.50 1.19
N PRO A 28 4.28 16.75 0.95
CA PRO A 28 3.83 17.16 -0.38
C PRO A 28 4.90 17.00 -1.48
N ASP A 29 6.16 17.22 -1.16
CA ASP A 29 7.28 17.01 -2.11
C ASP A 29 7.53 15.53 -2.38
N GLU A 30 7.45 14.68 -1.35
CA GLU A 30 7.52 13.23 -1.54
C GLU A 30 6.35 12.73 -2.38
N LEU A 31 5.13 13.24 -2.17
CA LEU A 31 3.96 12.84 -2.94
C LEU A 31 4.12 13.18 -4.43
N GLU A 32 4.60 14.38 -4.75
CA GLU A 32 4.85 14.80 -6.13
C GLU A 32 5.93 13.95 -6.80
N ALA A 33 7.04 13.66 -6.10
CA ALA A 33 8.17 12.89 -6.63
C ALA A 33 7.94 11.36 -6.62
N THR A 34 6.96 10.87 -5.87
CA THR A 34 6.73 9.43 -5.69
C THR A 34 6.20 8.78 -6.96
N THR A 35 6.76 7.62 -7.32
CA THR A 35 6.09 6.67 -8.22
C THR A 35 5.18 5.79 -7.37
N PRO A 36 3.84 5.84 -7.54
CA PRO A 36 2.91 5.16 -6.63
C PRO A 36 3.16 3.65 -6.51
N GLU A 37 3.56 3.02 -7.61
CA GLU A 37 3.84 1.57 -7.67
C GLU A 37 5.01 1.15 -6.77
N THR A 38 5.98 2.02 -6.52
CA THR A 38 7.12 1.76 -5.62
C THR A 38 7.02 2.53 -4.31
N PHE A 39 5.86 3.15 -4.02
CA PHE A 39 5.66 3.85 -2.77
C PHE A 39 5.73 2.88 -1.59
N GLY A 40 6.65 3.15 -0.67
CA GLY A 40 6.93 2.26 0.46
C GLY A 40 7.74 1.01 0.17
N ALA A 41 8.19 0.81 -1.07
CA ALA A 41 9.17 -0.20 -1.41
C ALA A 41 10.50 0.07 -0.69
N GLN A 42 11.12 -1.00 -0.19
CA GLN A 42 12.54 -0.97 0.15
C GLN A 42 13.34 -0.97 -1.16
N VAL A 43 14.39 -0.16 -1.25
CA VAL A 43 15.35 -0.18 -2.37
C VAL A 43 16.73 -0.49 -1.82
N LEU A 44 17.34 -1.54 -2.37
CA LEU A 44 18.68 -2.00 -2.03
C LEU A 44 19.60 -1.77 -3.22
N HIS A 45 20.77 -1.18 -2.99
CA HIS A 45 21.81 -1.03 -3.99
C HIS A 45 22.82 -2.17 -3.83
N VAL A 46 23.04 -2.91 -4.91
CA VAL A 46 23.98 -4.03 -5.00
C VAL A 46 25.16 -3.59 -5.85
N ALA A 47 26.32 -3.39 -5.22
CA ALA A 47 27.56 -3.01 -5.89
C ALA A 47 28.52 -4.20 -5.97
N LEU A 48 29.14 -4.36 -7.14
CA LEU A 48 30.24 -5.32 -7.37
C LEU A 48 31.58 -4.58 -7.30
N SER A 49 32.60 -5.24 -6.77
CA SER A 49 33.98 -4.72 -6.74
C SER A 49 34.99 -5.83 -6.93
N GLY A 50 36.21 -5.47 -7.36
CA GLY A 50 37.29 -6.43 -7.57
C GLY A 50 37.21 -7.23 -8.87
N THR A 51 36.46 -6.73 -9.85
CA THR A 51 36.27 -7.31 -11.20
C THR A 51 35.95 -8.81 -11.16
N PRO A 52 34.86 -9.21 -10.47
CA PRO A 52 34.47 -10.61 -10.40
C PRO A 52 34.15 -11.14 -11.80
N ASP A 53 34.29 -12.46 -11.99
CA ASP A 53 33.79 -13.14 -13.19
C ASP A 53 32.31 -13.47 -13.01
N THR A 54 31.93 -13.89 -11.79
CA THR A 54 30.56 -14.27 -11.43
C THR A 54 30.21 -13.83 -10.01
N PHE A 55 28.91 -13.70 -9.74
CA PHE A 55 28.38 -13.44 -8.41
C PHE A 55 27.09 -14.22 -8.13
N LYS A 56 26.75 -14.33 -6.84
CA LYS A 56 25.48 -14.88 -6.36
C LYS A 56 24.86 -13.92 -5.36
N LEU A 57 23.53 -13.83 -5.39
CA LEU A 57 22.75 -13.14 -4.37
C LEU A 57 22.04 -14.17 -3.49
N THR A 58 21.97 -13.90 -2.19
CA THR A 58 21.40 -14.81 -1.19
C THR A 58 20.28 -14.12 -0.44
N VAL A 59 19.12 -14.77 -0.39
CA VAL A 59 17.94 -14.35 0.36
C VAL A 59 17.51 -15.51 1.26
N ALA A 60 17.38 -15.24 2.56
CA ALA A 60 16.98 -16.24 3.55
C ALA A 60 17.76 -17.58 3.44
N ALA A 61 19.09 -17.49 3.26
CA ALA A 61 20.02 -18.60 3.09
C ALA A 61 19.89 -19.43 1.80
N VAL A 62 19.08 -18.99 0.83
CA VAL A 62 19.02 -19.57 -0.51
C VAL A 62 19.69 -18.62 -1.50
N SER A 63 20.66 -19.13 -2.25
CA SER A 63 21.40 -18.35 -3.25
C SER A 63 20.84 -18.55 -4.64
N THR A 64 20.96 -17.52 -5.47
CA THR A 64 20.72 -17.60 -6.91
C THR A 64 21.71 -18.59 -7.57
N PRO A 65 21.43 -19.03 -8.81
CA PRO A 65 22.47 -19.52 -9.71
C PRO A 65 23.62 -18.51 -9.85
N ASP A 66 24.76 -18.97 -10.40
CA ASP A 66 25.83 -18.04 -10.77
C ASP A 66 25.33 -17.07 -11.83
N LEU A 67 25.51 -15.78 -11.55
CA LEU A 67 25.24 -14.67 -12.45
C LEU A 67 26.58 -14.17 -12.98
N ASP A 68 26.67 -13.94 -14.29
CA ASP A 68 27.83 -13.30 -14.90
C ASP A 68 27.97 -11.86 -14.36
N ALA A 69 29.20 -11.36 -14.24
CA ALA A 69 29.44 -10.03 -13.68
C ALA A 69 28.85 -8.88 -14.52
N ASP A 70 28.54 -9.12 -15.80
CA ASP A 70 27.85 -8.20 -16.72
C ASP A 70 26.37 -8.60 -16.95
N ALA A 71 25.79 -9.42 -16.08
CA ALA A 71 24.40 -9.84 -16.17
C ALA A 71 23.46 -8.62 -16.32
N THR A 72 22.46 -8.73 -17.19
CA THR A 72 21.49 -7.64 -17.34
C THR A 72 20.58 -7.54 -16.11
N PRO A 73 20.00 -6.37 -15.80
CA PRO A 73 19.04 -6.23 -14.69
C PRO A 73 17.90 -7.25 -14.75
N GLU A 74 17.42 -7.60 -15.96
CA GLU A 74 16.37 -8.59 -16.17
C GLU A 74 16.83 -10.00 -15.79
N ALA A 75 18.08 -10.37 -16.08
CA ALA A 75 18.65 -11.64 -15.69
C ALA A 75 18.78 -11.75 -14.15
N VAL A 76 19.23 -10.67 -13.50
CA VAL A 76 19.30 -10.59 -12.04
C VAL A 76 17.92 -10.66 -11.40
N GLN A 77 16.93 -9.96 -11.98
CA GLN A 77 15.54 -10.00 -11.53
C GLN A 77 14.97 -11.42 -11.60
N ALA A 78 15.10 -12.08 -12.76
CA ALA A 78 14.61 -13.45 -12.95
C ALA A 78 15.25 -14.43 -11.96
N ALA A 79 16.55 -14.27 -11.67
CA ALA A 79 17.26 -15.10 -10.71
C ALA A 79 16.78 -14.88 -9.26
N LEU A 80 16.50 -13.63 -8.87
CA LEU A 80 15.95 -13.31 -7.56
C LEU A 80 14.51 -13.82 -7.41
N GLU A 81 13.67 -13.63 -8.43
CA GLU A 81 12.27 -14.09 -8.43
C GLU A 81 12.12 -15.61 -8.37
N ALA A 82 13.10 -16.35 -8.90
CA ALA A 82 13.15 -17.81 -8.81
C ALA A 82 13.37 -18.31 -7.36
N LEU A 83 13.85 -17.46 -6.45
CA LEU A 83 14.01 -17.81 -5.04
C LEU A 83 12.64 -17.85 -4.35
N ALA A 84 12.33 -18.96 -3.68
CA ALA A 84 11.06 -19.12 -2.95
C ALA A 84 10.82 -18.05 -1.86
N GLY A 85 11.88 -17.45 -1.32
CA GLY A 85 11.79 -16.35 -0.36
C GLY A 85 11.32 -15.02 -0.96
N VAL A 86 11.51 -14.84 -2.27
CA VAL A 86 11.14 -13.65 -3.03
C VAL A 86 9.86 -13.92 -3.83
N GLY A 87 9.90 -14.89 -4.76
CA GLY A 87 8.81 -15.22 -5.67
C GLY A 87 8.63 -14.21 -6.81
N VAL A 88 7.99 -14.66 -7.90
CA VAL A 88 7.73 -13.87 -9.11
C VAL A 88 6.91 -12.62 -8.82
N GLY A 89 7.30 -11.49 -9.42
CA GLY A 89 6.59 -10.20 -9.33
C GLY A 89 6.79 -9.46 -8.00
N ASN A 90 7.73 -9.88 -7.16
CA ASN A 90 7.98 -9.26 -5.85
C ASN A 90 9.27 -8.42 -5.79
N VAL A 91 10.01 -8.34 -6.89
CA VAL A 91 11.18 -7.47 -7.03
C VAL A 91 11.22 -6.86 -8.43
N VAL A 92 11.71 -5.62 -8.51
CA VAL A 92 12.08 -4.98 -9.78
C VAL A 92 13.54 -4.61 -9.68
N VAL A 93 14.34 -4.99 -10.67
CA VAL A 93 15.78 -4.67 -10.71
C VAL A 93 16.04 -3.68 -11.83
N THR A 94 16.72 -2.60 -11.51
CA THR A 94 17.19 -1.59 -12.47
C THR A 94 18.70 -1.48 -12.43
N ALA A 95 19.29 -0.93 -13.49
CA ALA A 95 20.68 -0.50 -13.43
C ALA A 95 20.83 0.56 -12.32
N GLY A 96 21.76 0.34 -11.41
CA GLY A 96 22.12 1.27 -10.35
C GLY A 96 23.40 2.03 -10.69
N ASP A 97 23.82 2.91 -9.79
CA ASP A 97 25.10 3.61 -9.92
C ASP A 97 26.30 2.65 -9.89
N MET A 98 27.47 3.10 -10.37
CA MET A 98 28.74 2.36 -10.28
C MET A 98 28.71 0.93 -10.85
N ASP A 99 28.00 0.74 -11.97
CA ASP A 99 27.81 -0.57 -12.62
C ASP A 99 27.14 -1.63 -11.71
N GLY A 100 26.39 -1.17 -10.69
CA GLY A 100 25.61 -2.00 -9.78
C GLY A 100 24.15 -2.15 -10.18
N TYR A 101 23.36 -2.74 -9.28
CA TYR A 101 21.92 -2.95 -9.48
C TYR A 101 21.11 -2.36 -8.33
N ASP A 102 20.02 -1.69 -8.65
CA ASP A 102 19.04 -1.26 -7.66
C ASP A 102 17.87 -2.25 -7.65
N VAL A 103 17.65 -2.87 -6.50
CA VAL A 103 16.59 -3.86 -6.29
C VAL A 103 15.49 -3.21 -5.45
N ALA A 104 14.35 -2.94 -6.09
CA ALA A 104 13.14 -2.46 -5.44
C ALA A 104 12.24 -3.64 -5.03
N VAL A 105 11.86 -3.71 -3.76
CA VAL A 105 10.95 -4.74 -3.23
C VAL A 105 9.49 -4.30 -3.45
N VAL A 106 8.79 -4.98 -4.34
CA VAL A 106 7.44 -4.61 -4.80
C VAL A 106 6.44 -5.76 -4.61
N GLY A 107 5.23 -5.60 -5.14
CA GLY A 107 4.20 -6.64 -5.16
C GLY A 107 3.76 -7.03 -3.74
N SER A 108 3.62 -8.33 -3.50
CA SER A 108 3.17 -8.84 -2.19
C SER A 108 4.17 -8.59 -1.05
N LYS A 109 5.42 -8.27 -1.39
CA LYS A 109 6.50 -7.99 -0.43
C LYS A 109 6.73 -6.49 -0.20
N GLN A 110 6.03 -5.62 -0.93
CA GLN A 110 6.13 -4.16 -0.79
C GLN A 110 5.85 -3.73 0.66
N GLY A 111 6.62 -2.76 1.17
CA GLY A 111 6.54 -2.33 2.56
C GLY A 111 7.04 -3.37 3.58
N SER A 112 7.80 -4.39 3.14
CA SER A 112 8.52 -5.33 4.00
C SER A 112 10.03 -5.18 3.82
N THR A 113 10.79 -5.59 4.84
CA THR A 113 12.25 -5.67 4.74
C THR A 113 12.65 -7.01 4.12
N LEU A 114 13.42 -6.94 3.05
CA LEU A 114 14.15 -8.03 2.44
C LEU A 114 15.64 -7.87 2.77
N THR A 115 16.28 -8.96 3.19
CA THR A 115 17.73 -8.98 3.40
C THR A 115 18.36 -9.75 2.25
N ILE A 116 19.17 -9.04 1.47
CA ILE A 116 19.98 -9.61 0.39
C ILE A 116 21.44 -9.51 0.83
N THR A 117 22.17 -10.61 0.72
CA THR A 117 23.63 -10.63 0.77
C THR A 117 24.17 -11.18 -0.53
N GLY A 118 25.46 -11.00 -0.79
CA GLY A 118 26.06 -11.53 -2.00
C GLY A 118 27.47 -12.06 -1.79
N THR A 119 27.87 -12.95 -2.70
CA THR A 119 29.23 -13.48 -2.78
C THR A 119 29.67 -13.39 -4.23
N ALA A 120 30.91 -12.98 -4.47
CA ALA A 120 31.47 -12.88 -5.81
C ALA A 120 32.73 -13.74 -5.92
N THR A 121 32.99 -14.27 -7.11
CA THR A 121 34.12 -15.15 -7.43
C THR A 121 34.78 -14.68 -8.73
N GLY A 122 36.10 -14.91 -8.85
CA GLY A 122 36.90 -14.42 -9.99
C GLY A 122 37.52 -13.05 -9.72
N GLY A 123 38.50 -12.65 -10.52
CA GLY A 123 39.14 -11.32 -10.40
C GLY A 123 40.07 -11.10 -9.20
N THR A 124 40.29 -9.82 -8.86
CA THR A 124 41.17 -9.36 -7.78
C THR A 124 40.35 -8.92 -6.57
N THR A 125 40.31 -9.74 -5.53
CA THR A 125 39.53 -9.50 -4.30
C THR A 125 38.06 -9.17 -4.59
N PRO A 126 37.32 -10.09 -5.23
CA PRO A 126 35.92 -9.86 -5.58
C PRO A 126 35.06 -9.70 -4.32
N SER A 127 34.14 -8.73 -4.33
CA SER A 127 33.13 -8.62 -3.28
C SER A 127 31.82 -8.03 -3.78
N VAL A 128 30.73 -8.44 -3.14
CA VAL A 128 29.39 -7.86 -3.32
C VAL A 128 29.06 -7.07 -2.08
N THR A 129 28.75 -5.78 -2.24
CA THR A 129 28.26 -4.94 -1.16
C THR A 129 26.81 -4.61 -1.41
N VAL A 130 25.95 -4.91 -0.43
CA VAL A 130 24.52 -4.53 -0.48
C VAL A 130 24.29 -3.43 0.55
N SER A 131 23.83 -2.27 0.08
CA SER A 131 23.46 -1.14 0.92
C SER A 131 21.99 -0.78 0.74
N GLN A 132 21.38 -0.19 1.76
CA GLN A 132 19.98 0.23 1.66
C GLN A 132 19.90 1.67 1.18
N LEU A 133 19.43 1.87 -0.06
CA LEU A 133 19.20 3.19 -0.63
C LEU A 133 17.90 3.81 -0.09
N LYS A 134 16.86 2.98 0.09
CA LYS A 134 15.57 3.41 0.66
C LYS A 134 15.01 2.38 1.62
N ALA A 135 14.68 2.81 2.84
CA ALA A 135 13.99 1.98 3.82
C ALA A 135 12.50 1.82 3.46
N PRO A 136 11.85 0.69 3.82
CA PRO A 136 10.40 0.60 3.72
C PRO A 136 9.76 1.65 4.66
N ASN A 137 8.79 2.40 4.16
CA ASN A 137 8.15 3.49 4.91
C ASN A 137 6.92 3.02 5.73
N GLY A 138 6.69 1.71 5.83
CA GLY A 138 5.59 1.09 6.55
C GLY A 138 4.24 1.09 5.82
N TRP A 139 4.14 1.73 4.66
CA TRP A 139 2.96 1.70 3.81
C TRP A 139 2.96 0.49 2.89
N ARG A 140 1.79 -0.13 2.74
CA ARG A 140 1.56 -1.29 1.89
C ARG A 140 0.37 -1.06 0.98
N PRO A 141 0.47 -1.38 -0.32
CA PRO A 141 -0.67 -1.28 -1.22
C PRO A 141 -1.78 -2.24 -0.80
N VAL A 142 -3.03 -1.82 -1.01
CA VAL A 142 -4.25 -2.58 -0.68
C VAL A 142 -4.68 -3.50 -1.83
N GLY A 143 -4.16 -3.26 -3.03
CA GLY A 143 -4.46 -4.01 -4.26
C GLY A 143 -5.17 -3.16 -5.31
N HIS A 144 -5.52 -3.79 -6.44
CA HIS A 144 -6.25 -3.13 -7.52
C HIS A 144 -7.72 -2.85 -7.17
N THR A 145 -8.21 -1.68 -7.57
CA THR A 145 -9.64 -1.31 -7.61
C THR A 145 -10.06 -1.17 -9.07
N SER A 146 -11.32 -1.44 -9.40
CA SER A 146 -11.83 -1.25 -10.77
C SER A 146 -11.78 0.25 -11.15
N ALA A 147 -11.51 0.53 -12.42
CA ALA A 147 -11.56 1.90 -12.96
C ALA A 147 -12.99 2.45 -13.02
N ASP A 148 -13.99 1.57 -13.12
CA ASP A 148 -15.41 1.95 -13.17
C ASP A 148 -16.00 2.16 -11.76
N ASP A 149 -15.44 1.48 -10.75
CA ASP A 149 -15.85 1.57 -9.35
C ASP A 149 -14.80 2.30 -8.50
N LEU A 150 -14.76 3.63 -8.63
CA LEU A 150 -13.87 4.49 -7.86
C LEU A 150 -14.22 4.48 -6.35
N PRO A 151 -13.24 4.70 -5.45
CA PRO A 151 -13.52 4.88 -4.02
C PRO A 151 -14.51 6.01 -3.75
N GLU A 152 -15.52 5.75 -2.92
CA GLU A 152 -16.54 6.73 -2.58
C GLU A 152 -16.31 7.24 -1.15
N PHE A 153 -16.14 8.56 -1.02
CA PHE A 153 -16.03 9.22 0.28
C PHE A 153 -17.43 9.54 0.78
N GLY A 154 -17.82 8.89 1.88
CA GLY A 154 -19.15 9.01 2.47
C GLY A 154 -19.10 9.60 3.87
N PHE A 155 -20.25 10.07 4.32
CA PHE A 155 -20.46 10.63 5.65
C PHE A 155 -21.68 9.97 6.27
N ASP A 156 -21.47 9.26 7.39
CA ASP A 156 -22.53 8.58 8.13
C ASP A 156 -22.81 9.39 9.40
N GLY A 157 -23.90 10.17 9.40
CA GLY A 157 -24.36 10.82 10.62
C GLY A 157 -25.11 12.13 10.38
N GLY A 158 -26.37 12.16 10.85
CA GLY A 158 -27.07 13.42 11.00
C GLY A 158 -28.60 13.37 10.91
N ASP A 159 -29.27 12.22 11.03
CA ASP A 159 -30.73 12.25 11.21
C ASP A 159 -31.04 12.47 12.70
N PRO A 160 -31.52 13.66 13.12
CA PRO A 160 -32.01 13.84 14.47
C PRO A 160 -33.27 12.98 14.64
N GLU A 161 -33.19 11.93 15.45
CA GLU A 161 -34.37 11.12 15.78
C GLU A 161 -35.28 11.95 16.71
N VAL A 162 -36.25 12.68 16.13
CA VAL A 162 -37.18 13.52 16.88
C VAL A 162 -38.23 12.63 17.58
N LYS A 163 -38.03 12.33 18.86
CA LYS A 163 -39.10 11.75 19.70
C LYS A 163 -40.15 12.81 20.03
N ARG A 164 -41.33 12.70 19.40
CA ARG A 164 -42.49 13.57 19.65
C ARG A 164 -43.35 13.09 20.83
N THR A 165 -43.86 14.04 21.62
CA THR A 165 -44.99 13.84 22.56
C THR A 165 -46.05 14.93 22.34
N TRP A 166 -47.31 14.66 22.70
CA TRP A 166 -48.49 15.47 22.36
C TRP A 166 -48.63 16.79 23.14
N GLN A 167 -47.58 17.35 23.72
CA GLN A 167 -47.69 18.62 24.46
C GLN A 167 -46.58 19.64 24.22
N ASN A 168 -45.48 19.30 23.52
CA ASN A 168 -44.43 20.27 23.23
C ASN A 168 -43.58 19.84 22.03
N SER A 169 -43.33 20.73 21.06
CA SER A 169 -42.79 20.36 19.74
C SER A 169 -41.29 20.62 19.52
N ALA A 170 -40.51 21.07 20.52
CA ALA A 170 -39.05 21.24 20.37
C ALA A 170 -38.33 21.40 21.73
N LEU A 171 -38.10 20.32 22.48
CA LEU A 171 -37.30 20.39 23.70
C LEU A 171 -36.28 19.24 23.75
N ARG A 172 -35.04 19.54 23.31
CA ARG A 172 -33.84 18.67 23.23
C ARG A 172 -33.70 17.84 21.96
N GLU A 173 -32.93 18.41 21.04
CA GLU A 173 -32.06 17.67 20.15
C GLU A 173 -31.04 16.91 21.01
N VAL A 174 -31.05 15.58 20.93
CA VAL A 174 -29.95 14.75 21.42
C VAL A 174 -29.04 14.62 20.20
N GLU A 175 -27.79 15.08 20.29
CA GLU A 175 -26.78 14.73 19.28
C GLU A 175 -26.82 13.21 19.11
N GLY A 176 -27.17 12.74 17.90
CA GLY A 176 -27.08 11.33 17.54
C GLY A 176 -25.65 10.82 17.69
N ASP A 177 -25.44 9.54 17.38
CA ASP A 177 -24.08 8.99 17.32
C ASP A 177 -23.13 9.94 16.57
N PRO A 178 -21.90 10.16 17.07
CA PRO A 178 -21.00 11.15 16.49
C PRO A 178 -20.82 10.84 15.00
N PRO A 179 -20.96 11.85 14.12
CA PRO A 179 -20.85 11.64 12.70
C PRO A 179 -19.48 11.03 12.36
N ALA A 180 -19.48 10.03 11.49
CA ALA A 180 -18.29 9.31 11.10
C ALA A 180 -18.04 9.44 9.60
N ASP A 181 -16.95 10.13 9.24
CA ASP A 181 -16.43 10.14 7.87
C ASP A 181 -15.86 8.76 7.53
N PHE A 182 -16.13 8.29 6.31
CA PHE A 182 -15.65 7.00 5.83
C PHE A 182 -15.33 7.03 4.33
N VAL A 183 -14.61 6.01 3.88
CA VAL A 183 -14.46 5.72 2.46
C VAL A 183 -14.82 4.26 2.20
N THR A 184 -15.62 4.01 1.18
CA THR A 184 -15.93 2.67 0.68
C THR A 184 -15.06 2.36 -0.52
N VAL A 185 -14.57 1.13 -0.58
CA VAL A 185 -13.65 0.67 -1.61
C VAL A 185 -14.03 -0.74 -2.01
N LYS A 186 -14.15 -0.99 -3.31
CA LYS A 186 -14.32 -2.33 -3.86
C LYS A 186 -12.96 -2.87 -4.32
N LEU A 187 -12.39 -3.82 -3.58
CA LEU A 187 -11.12 -4.44 -3.95
C LEU A 187 -11.36 -5.51 -5.01
N ALA A 188 -10.65 -5.44 -6.14
CA ALA A 188 -10.75 -6.44 -7.21
C ALA A 188 -9.75 -7.60 -7.04
N GLN A 189 -8.88 -7.52 -6.03
CA GLN A 189 -7.78 -8.44 -5.80
C GLN A 189 -8.11 -9.44 -4.67
N PHE A 190 -7.94 -10.73 -4.95
CA PHE A 190 -8.18 -11.82 -3.99
C PHE A 190 -6.86 -12.38 -3.48
N ASP A 191 -6.17 -11.59 -2.66
CA ASP A 191 -4.96 -12.03 -1.97
C ASP A 191 -5.11 -12.01 -0.45
N LYS A 192 -4.06 -12.45 0.26
CA LYS A 192 -4.07 -12.51 1.72
C LYS A 192 -4.34 -11.14 2.35
N ASN A 193 -3.76 -10.05 1.82
CA ASN A 193 -3.91 -8.73 2.41
C ASN A 193 -5.35 -8.21 2.22
N SER A 194 -5.93 -8.37 1.03
CA SER A 194 -7.31 -7.96 0.74
C SER A 194 -8.31 -8.78 1.55
N LEU A 195 -8.08 -10.09 1.71
CA LEU A 195 -8.90 -10.94 2.57
C LEU A 195 -8.75 -10.60 4.05
N GLU A 196 -7.56 -10.20 4.52
CA GLU A 196 -7.37 -9.71 5.89
C GLU A 196 -8.10 -8.39 6.15
N LEU A 197 -8.21 -7.52 5.14
CA LEU A 197 -8.99 -6.28 5.24
C LEU A 197 -10.50 -6.55 5.25
N TYR A 198 -10.97 -7.55 4.49
CA TYR A 198 -12.39 -7.91 4.39
C TYR A 198 -12.88 -8.80 5.54
N TYR A 199 -12.15 -9.87 5.88
CA TYR A 199 -12.53 -10.87 6.89
C TYR A 199 -11.81 -10.73 8.24
N GLY A 200 -10.73 -9.96 8.33
CA GLY A 200 -9.85 -9.91 9.51
C GLY A 200 -8.68 -10.90 9.43
N GLU A 201 -7.87 -10.99 10.48
CA GLU A 201 -6.63 -11.78 10.51
C GLU A 201 -6.83 -13.24 10.08
N ASN A 202 -5.93 -13.75 9.23
CA ASN A 202 -5.97 -15.14 8.78
C ASN A 202 -5.78 -16.10 9.97
N ALA A 203 -6.80 -16.87 10.28
CA ALA A 203 -6.79 -17.86 11.35
C ALA A 203 -6.20 -19.23 10.94
N SER A 204 -5.89 -19.43 9.66
CA SER A 204 -5.31 -20.68 9.16
C SER A 204 -3.78 -20.67 9.28
N THR A 205 -3.23 -21.76 9.80
CA THR A 205 -1.78 -22.06 9.80
C THR A 205 -1.35 -22.92 8.62
N THR A 206 -2.30 -23.36 7.78
CA THR A 206 -2.03 -24.21 6.62
C THR A 206 -1.67 -23.35 5.41
N SER A 207 -0.53 -23.65 4.78
CA SER A 207 -0.10 -22.95 3.56
C SER A 207 -1.15 -23.06 2.46
N GLY A 208 -1.43 -21.94 1.78
CA GLY A 208 -2.45 -21.85 0.72
C GLY A 208 -3.90 -21.80 1.21
N VAL A 209 -4.16 -21.83 2.52
CA VAL A 209 -5.51 -21.76 3.09
C VAL A 209 -5.67 -20.48 3.89
N PHE A 210 -6.70 -19.70 3.55
CA PHE A 210 -7.18 -18.59 4.37
C PHE A 210 -8.32 -19.07 5.26
N GLY A 211 -8.17 -18.95 6.57
CA GLY A 211 -9.17 -19.37 7.56
C GLY A 211 -9.81 -18.16 8.23
N VAL A 212 -11.13 -18.16 8.34
CA VAL A 212 -11.87 -17.17 9.12
C VAL A 212 -12.31 -17.81 10.42
N ALA A 213 -11.76 -17.37 11.55
CA ALA A 213 -12.22 -17.82 12.86
C ALA A 213 -13.61 -17.21 13.14
N GLY A 214 -14.60 -18.03 13.46
CA GLY A 214 -15.90 -17.53 13.94
C GLY A 214 -15.74 -16.82 15.29
N GLY A 215 -16.13 -15.55 15.39
CA GLY A 215 -16.00 -14.74 16.61
C GLY A 215 -16.13 -13.24 16.33
N LYS A 216 -15.97 -12.40 17.37
CA LYS A 216 -15.83 -10.93 17.20
C LYS A 216 -14.58 -10.69 16.37
N THR A 217 -14.74 -10.32 15.10
CA THR A 217 -13.62 -9.88 14.28
C THR A 217 -12.99 -8.66 14.96
N PRO A 218 -11.70 -8.68 15.33
CA PRO A 218 -11.05 -7.52 15.91
C PRO A 218 -11.18 -6.34 14.97
N THR A 219 -11.41 -5.14 15.52
CA THR A 219 -11.42 -3.90 14.73
C THR A 219 -10.08 -3.78 14.02
N ASN A 220 -10.08 -3.84 12.69
CA ASN A 220 -8.86 -3.75 11.90
C ASN A 220 -8.47 -2.27 11.78
N GLU A 221 -7.75 -1.78 12.79
CA GLU A 221 -7.30 -0.40 12.84
C GLU A 221 -6.00 -0.24 12.04
N LYS A 222 -6.02 0.62 11.02
CA LYS A 222 -4.87 0.93 10.15
C LYS A 222 -4.79 2.44 9.91
N ALA A 223 -3.60 2.95 9.59
CA ALA A 223 -3.50 4.21 8.85
C ALA A 223 -3.88 3.95 7.38
N PHE A 224 -4.51 4.91 6.75
CA PHE A 224 -5.08 4.78 5.40
C PHE A 224 -4.61 5.94 4.52
N LEU A 225 -4.17 5.65 3.30
CA LEU A 225 -3.72 6.65 2.33
C LEU A 225 -4.29 6.31 0.96
N VAL A 226 -4.88 7.29 0.29
CA VAL A 226 -5.27 7.21 -1.13
C VAL A 226 -4.43 8.20 -1.90
N ILE A 227 -3.78 7.76 -2.98
CA ILE A 227 -3.07 8.63 -3.92
C ILE A 227 -3.85 8.60 -5.23
N ILE A 228 -4.48 9.72 -5.57
CA ILE A 228 -5.18 9.94 -6.84
C ILE A 228 -4.19 10.60 -7.80
N VAL A 229 -4.06 10.02 -8.99
CA VAL A 229 -3.17 10.50 -10.05
C VAL A 229 -4.00 10.94 -11.26
N ASP A 230 -3.73 12.15 -11.71
CA ASP A 230 -4.28 12.76 -12.93
C ASP A 230 -3.14 13.38 -13.74
N GLY A 231 -2.63 12.63 -14.72
CA GLY A 231 -1.42 13.01 -15.46
C GLY A 231 -0.23 13.28 -14.50
N PRO A 232 0.36 14.49 -14.48
CA PRO A 232 1.43 14.84 -13.55
C PRO A 232 0.94 15.20 -12.14
N LEU A 233 -0.36 15.46 -11.94
CA LEU A 233 -0.93 15.86 -10.67
C LEU A 233 -1.18 14.65 -9.77
N LYS A 234 -0.87 14.80 -8.48
CA LYS A 234 -1.05 13.75 -7.46
C LYS A 234 -1.66 14.33 -6.19
N ILE A 235 -2.82 13.82 -5.80
CA ILE A 235 -3.53 14.21 -4.59
C ILE A 235 -3.53 13.05 -3.60
N GLY A 236 -3.06 13.31 -2.38
CA GLY A 236 -3.04 12.36 -1.29
C GLY A 236 -4.19 12.63 -0.32
N PHE A 237 -4.99 11.61 0.00
CA PHE A 237 -5.87 11.62 1.15
C PHE A 237 -5.28 10.73 2.24
N TYR A 238 -5.03 11.27 3.43
CA TYR A 238 -4.41 10.55 4.54
C TYR A 238 -5.28 10.54 5.79
N ALA A 239 -5.53 9.37 6.36
CA ALA A 239 -6.10 9.20 7.69
C ALA A 239 -5.10 8.47 8.60
N PRO A 240 -4.65 9.05 9.74
CA PRO A 240 -3.71 8.42 10.66
C PRO A 240 -4.28 7.18 11.36
N LYS A 241 -5.60 7.07 11.44
CA LYS A 241 -6.31 5.92 12.01
C LYS A 241 -7.67 5.76 11.35
N ALA A 242 -7.95 4.56 10.85
CA ALA A 242 -9.22 4.14 10.29
C ALA A 242 -9.54 2.73 10.79
N SER A 243 -10.81 2.48 11.11
CA SER A 243 -11.35 1.15 11.36
C SER A 243 -11.87 0.58 10.05
N ILE A 244 -11.20 -0.45 9.54
CA ILE A 244 -11.59 -1.12 8.30
C ILE A 244 -12.50 -2.31 8.61
N ARG A 245 -13.62 -2.40 7.90
CA ARG A 245 -14.60 -3.50 8.00
C ARG A 245 -15.14 -3.86 6.61
N ARG A 246 -15.72 -5.05 6.47
CA ARG A 246 -16.58 -5.37 5.31
C ARG A 246 -17.75 -4.40 5.24
N ASP A 247 -18.04 -3.93 4.04
CA ASP A 247 -19.17 -3.03 3.78
C ASP A 247 -20.38 -3.78 3.24
N ASP A 248 -20.15 -4.65 2.26
CA ASP A 248 -21.18 -5.43 1.57
C ASP A 248 -20.67 -6.84 1.20
N SER A 249 -21.55 -7.67 0.65
CA SER A 249 -21.29 -9.01 0.14
C SER A 249 -20.30 -9.02 -1.03
N ILE A 250 -19.61 -10.15 -1.19
CA ILE A 250 -18.70 -10.39 -2.31
C ILE A 250 -19.55 -10.49 -3.59
N SER A 251 -19.26 -9.64 -4.57
CA SER A 251 -19.84 -9.76 -5.90
C SER A 251 -18.90 -10.57 -6.79
N LEU A 252 -19.45 -11.58 -7.46
CA LEU A 252 -18.74 -12.38 -8.47
C LEU A 252 -19.59 -12.38 -9.74
N ALA A 253 -19.15 -11.66 -10.76
CA ALA A 253 -19.75 -11.65 -12.08
C ALA A 253 -18.83 -12.35 -13.08
N THR A 254 -19.38 -12.92 -14.16
CA THR A 254 -18.58 -13.45 -15.28
C THR A 254 -18.09 -12.37 -16.22
N ASP A 255 -18.81 -11.24 -16.24
CA ASP A 255 -18.64 -10.16 -17.20
C ASP A 255 -17.99 -8.92 -16.56
N ASP A 256 -17.69 -8.98 -15.27
CA ASP A 256 -17.06 -7.92 -14.47
C ASP A 256 -16.12 -8.54 -13.42
N PHE A 257 -15.24 -7.74 -12.82
CA PHE A 257 -14.30 -8.19 -11.81
C PHE A 257 -15.02 -8.62 -10.53
N GLY A 258 -14.55 -9.70 -9.91
CA GLY A 258 -14.97 -10.05 -8.56
C GLY A 258 -14.54 -8.95 -7.58
N THR A 259 -15.43 -8.54 -6.67
CA THR A 259 -15.13 -7.44 -5.74
C THR A 259 -15.32 -7.82 -4.28
N LEU A 260 -14.44 -7.29 -3.43
CA LEU A 260 -14.49 -7.35 -1.96
C LEU A 260 -14.76 -5.94 -1.42
N PRO A 261 -16.01 -5.58 -1.10
CA PRO A 261 -16.36 -4.25 -0.59
C PRO A 261 -15.90 -4.04 0.86
N ILE A 262 -15.07 -3.03 1.11
CA ILE A 262 -14.62 -2.62 2.44
C ILE A 262 -15.02 -1.16 2.73
N LYS A 263 -15.32 -0.87 3.99
CA LYS A 263 -15.56 0.48 4.54
C LYS A 263 -14.47 0.80 5.53
N ALA A 264 -13.72 1.87 5.28
CA ALA A 264 -12.73 2.42 6.19
C ALA A 264 -13.34 3.65 6.89
N THR A 265 -13.71 3.50 8.16
CA THR A 265 -14.26 4.59 8.97
C THR A 265 -13.12 5.32 9.69
N PHE A 266 -12.98 6.63 9.49
CA PHE A 266 -11.87 7.39 10.06
C PHE A 266 -12.09 7.63 11.56
N LEU A 267 -11.02 7.48 12.34
CA LEU A 267 -11.05 7.60 13.80
C LEU A 267 -10.09 8.68 14.26
N LYS A 268 -10.50 9.46 15.27
CA LYS A 268 -9.63 10.45 15.90
C LYS A 268 -8.50 9.74 16.67
N LEU A 269 -7.25 10.02 16.29
CA LEU A 269 -6.08 9.66 17.08
C LEU A 269 -5.70 10.85 17.99
N PRO A 270 -5.52 10.65 19.32
CA PRO A 270 -5.09 11.73 20.21
C PRO A 270 -3.81 12.40 19.72
N GLY A 271 -3.80 13.74 19.69
CA GLY A 271 -2.66 14.53 19.23
C GLY A 271 -2.49 14.64 17.70
N ARG A 272 -3.41 14.10 16.89
CA ARG A 272 -3.41 14.26 15.42
C ARG A 272 -4.74 14.75 14.86
N ARG A 273 -4.71 15.30 13.64
CA ARG A 273 -5.92 15.58 12.85
C ARG A 273 -6.59 14.26 12.44
N MET A 274 -7.88 14.30 12.12
CA MET A 274 -8.66 13.08 11.80
C MET A 274 -8.33 12.53 10.42
N PHE A 275 -8.16 13.42 9.45
CA PHE A 275 -7.60 13.14 8.12
C PHE A 275 -7.03 14.44 7.54
N ASP A 276 -6.20 14.30 6.50
CA ASP A 276 -5.55 15.39 5.77
C ASP A 276 -5.66 15.15 4.26
N TRP A 277 -5.89 16.22 3.51
CA TRP A 277 -5.67 16.24 2.07
C TRP A 277 -4.31 16.87 1.79
N ILE A 278 -3.53 16.26 0.90
CA ILE A 278 -2.14 16.58 0.62
C ILE A 278 -2.03 16.86 -0.88
N HIS A 279 -1.61 18.07 -1.21
CA HIS A 279 -1.21 18.46 -2.55
C HIS A 279 -0.20 19.60 -2.43
N LYS A 280 0.80 19.64 -3.32
CA LYS A 280 1.88 20.62 -3.23
C LYS A 280 1.43 22.07 -3.39
N LYS A 281 0.50 22.31 -4.31
CA LYS A 281 0.09 23.67 -4.72
C LYS A 281 -1.38 24.03 -4.48
N LEU A 282 -2.24 23.03 -4.29
CA LEU A 282 -3.70 23.27 -4.26
C LEU A 282 -4.15 23.83 -2.91
N PHE A 283 -3.38 23.56 -1.86
CA PHE A 283 -3.69 23.94 -0.48
C PHE A 283 -2.59 24.84 0.12
N ALA A 284 -1.72 25.39 -0.72
CA ALA A 284 -0.61 26.27 -0.35
C ALA A 284 -1.03 27.75 -0.34
#